data_AF-A0A2A2G523-F1
#
_entry.id   AF-A0A2A2G523-F1
#
_cell.length_a   1.000
_cell.length_b   1.000
_cell.length_c   1.000
_cell.angle_alpha   90.00
_cell.angle_beta   90.00
_cell.angle_gamma   90.00
#
_symmetry.space_group_name_H-M   'P 1'
#
loop_
_entity.id
_entity.type
_entity.pdbx_description
1 polymer ?
#
loop_
_entity_poly.entity_id
_entity_poly.type
_entity_poly.pdbx_seq_one_letter_code
_entity_poly.pdbx_strand_id
1 'polypeptide(L)'
;MQNTENNEVSGIVLLIAGAVVSFVLVNLGTILLLLLAGAALWLLGVLLRTLVRSLVVRARERLHGTPRSSSGTGARSGARTDGRAAARNPDKSPRKNSGKSIARTAEQARLAAAEDMRTAWIRWQLGVLPPQQRHGDASFVAVRLAEVPHADWDATRLRRHGQALWSVRDAAARTPLHGEVEARLDRVAAMLSELIDEEFDTHRGQVDDRYLYHPDREVRAAYLAGGSQGVEAIMGTITAVRAQVREDAAARAAADSLARERNAALRALRETRRPARPRDAHAAWEAQAEQIGR
;
A
#
# COMPACT_ATOMS: atom_id res chain seq x y z
N MET A 1 -15.76 -3.24 -69.43
CA MET A 1 -16.32 -2.71 -68.16
C MET A 1 -15.44 -3.21 -67.03
N GLN A 2 -14.44 -2.44 -66.56
CA GLN A 2 -13.52 -2.89 -65.50
C GLN A 2 -12.74 -1.76 -64.78
N ASN A 3 -13.21 -0.51 -64.83
CA ASN A 3 -12.43 0.65 -64.35
C ASN A 3 -13.07 1.47 -63.22
N THR A 4 -14.13 0.97 -62.56
CA THR A 4 -14.81 1.71 -61.48
C THR A 4 -14.43 1.24 -60.07
N GLU A 5 -13.95 0.00 -59.87
CA GLU A 5 -13.62 -0.52 -58.53
C GLU A 5 -12.34 0.10 -57.92
N ASN A 6 -11.36 0.50 -58.72
CA ASN A 6 -10.08 1.01 -58.18
C ASN A 6 -10.17 2.43 -57.61
N ASN A 7 -11.14 3.24 -58.04
CA ASN A 7 -11.29 4.62 -57.55
C ASN A 7 -11.98 4.68 -56.18
N GLU A 8 -12.89 3.75 -55.88
CA GLU A 8 -13.58 3.71 -54.58
C GLU A 8 -12.64 3.28 -53.46
N VAL A 9 -11.76 2.31 -53.72
CA VAL A 9 -10.76 1.85 -52.75
C VAL A 9 -9.76 2.96 -52.42
N SER A 10 -9.34 3.76 -53.42
CA SER A 10 -8.41 4.88 -53.20
C SER A 10 -9.03 6.02 -52.38
N GLY A 11 -10.34 6.28 -52.52
CA GLY A 11 -11.05 7.29 -51.73
C GLY A 11 -11.23 6.90 -50.26
N ILE A 12 -11.51 5.62 -49.99
CA ILE A 12 -11.67 5.10 -48.62
C ILE A 12 -10.33 5.12 -47.87
N VAL A 13 -9.22 4.78 -48.53
CA VAL A 13 -7.88 4.81 -47.92
C VAL A 13 -7.47 6.24 -47.54
N LEU A 14 -7.79 7.24 -48.38
CA LEU A 14 -7.47 8.64 -48.08
C LEU A 14 -8.27 9.19 -46.87
N LEU A 15 -9.55 8.79 -46.75
CA LEU A 15 -10.40 9.19 -45.61
C LEU A 15 -9.92 8.56 -44.30
N ILE A 16 -9.52 7.28 -44.32
CA ILE A 16 -8.99 6.60 -43.14
C ILE A 16 -7.66 7.23 -42.71
N ALA A 17 -6.76 7.53 -43.66
CA ALA A 17 -5.49 8.19 -43.36
C ALA A 17 -5.70 9.59 -42.76
N GLY A 18 -6.63 10.38 -43.30
CA GLY A 18 -6.97 11.71 -42.77
C GLY A 18 -7.55 11.66 -41.36
N ALA A 19 -8.44 10.70 -41.08
CA ALA A 19 -9.03 10.52 -39.76
C ALA A 19 -8.00 10.11 -38.69
N VAL A 20 -7.07 9.22 -39.05
CA VAL A 20 -6.00 8.78 -38.12
C VAL A 20 -5.05 9.94 -37.80
N VAL A 21 -4.63 10.73 -38.79
CA VAL A 21 -3.76 11.89 -38.56
C VAL A 21 -4.45 12.93 -37.68
N SER A 22 -5.72 13.22 -37.92
CA SER A 22 -6.49 14.16 -37.10
C SER A 22 -6.67 13.67 -35.66
N PHE A 23 -6.89 12.37 -35.46
CA PHE A 23 -7.00 11.76 -34.13
C PHE A 23 -5.68 11.79 -33.35
N VAL A 24 -4.55 11.55 -34.03
CA VAL A 24 -3.22 11.64 -33.42
C VAL A 24 -2.87 13.07 -33.02
N LEU A 25 -3.17 14.06 -33.87
CA LEU A 25 -2.94 15.48 -33.58
C LEU A 25 -3.76 15.98 -32.39
N VAL A 26 -5.03 15.60 -32.31
CA VAL A 26 -5.90 15.97 -31.18
C VAL A 26 -5.40 15.34 -29.88
N ASN A 27 -4.99 14.06 -29.91
CA ASN A 27 -4.41 13.40 -28.74
C ASN A 27 -3.07 14.00 -28.31
N LEU A 28 -2.22 14.42 -29.26
CA LEU A 28 -0.96 15.06 -28.92
C LEU A 28 -1.20 16.43 -28.26
N GLY A 29 -2.18 17.18 -28.74
CA GLY A 29 -2.59 18.46 -28.16
C GLY A 29 -3.15 18.33 -26.74
N THR A 30 -3.99 17.32 -26.48
CA THR A 30 -4.52 17.06 -25.13
C THR A 30 -3.43 16.60 -24.17
N ILE A 31 -2.50 15.75 -24.60
CA ILE A 31 -1.35 15.34 -23.78
C ILE A 31 -0.49 16.56 -23.42
N LEU A 32 -0.17 17.43 -24.38
CA LEU A 32 0.61 18.63 -24.13
C LEU A 32 -0.08 19.57 -23.14
N LEU A 33 -1.40 19.74 -23.25
CA LEU A 33 -2.19 20.58 -22.35
C LEU A 33 -2.22 20.01 -20.92
N LEU A 34 -2.31 18.69 -20.77
CA LEU A 34 -2.24 18.01 -19.47
C LEU A 34 -0.85 18.16 -18.83
N LEU A 35 0.23 18.07 -19.62
CA LEU A 35 1.60 18.30 -19.14
C LEU A 35 1.79 19.75 -18.66
N LEU A 36 1.27 20.74 -19.40
CA LEU A 36 1.32 22.14 -19.01
C LEU A 36 0.51 22.41 -17.72
N ALA A 37 -0.69 21.83 -17.62
CA ALA A 37 -1.50 21.92 -16.40
C ALA A 37 -0.80 21.29 -15.20
N GLY A 38 -0.16 20.13 -15.39
CA GLY A 38 0.66 19.48 -14.36
C GLY A 38 1.85 20.33 -13.92
N ALA A 39 2.57 20.94 -14.86
CA ALA A 39 3.68 21.84 -14.56
C ALA A 39 3.23 23.10 -13.80
N ALA A 40 2.09 23.69 -14.17
CA ALA A 40 1.51 24.83 -13.47
C ALA A 40 1.11 24.49 -12.02
N LEU A 41 0.47 23.33 -11.81
CA LEU A 41 0.12 22.84 -10.48
C LEU A 41 1.35 22.55 -9.61
N TRP A 42 2.41 21.99 -10.22
CA TRP A 42 3.68 21.75 -9.53
C TRP A 42 4.34 23.06 -9.08
N LEU A 43 4.42 24.07 -9.96
CA LEU A 43 4.93 25.40 -9.63
C LEU A 43 4.10 26.07 -8.52
N LEU A 44 2.77 25.96 -8.58
CA LEU A 44 1.88 26.46 -7.53
C LEU A 44 2.15 25.78 -6.19
N GLY A 45 2.36 24.46 -6.17
CA GLY A 45 2.72 23.71 -4.99
C GLY A 45 4.06 24.13 -4.38
N VAL A 46 5.07 24.37 -5.21
CA VAL A 46 6.38 24.89 -4.77
C VAL A 46 6.23 26.29 -4.16
N LEU A 47 5.51 27.19 -4.82
CA LEU A 47 5.22 28.54 -4.32
C LEU A 47 4.49 28.49 -2.97
N LEU A 48 3.46 27.65 -2.85
CA LEU A 48 2.71 27.49 -1.59
C LEU A 48 3.62 26.98 -0.47
N ARG A 49 4.52 26.03 -0.76
CA ARG A 49 5.49 25.51 0.21
C ARG A 49 6.49 26.59 0.66
N THR A 50 6.96 27.44 -0.25
CA THR A 50 7.84 28.57 0.11
C THR A 50 7.12 29.61 0.97
N LEU A 51 5.86 29.93 0.63
CA LEU A 51 5.02 30.83 1.42
C LEU A 51 4.78 30.30 2.83
N VAL A 52 4.40 29.02 2.98
CA VAL A 52 4.21 28.39 4.29
C VAL A 52 5.50 28.44 5.12
N ARG A 53 6.65 28.14 4.53
CA ARG A 53 7.95 28.27 5.23
C ARG A 53 8.20 29.70 5.68
N SER A 54 7.94 30.69 4.84
CA SER A 54 8.14 32.11 5.20
C SER A 54 7.21 32.56 6.34
N LEU A 55 5.97 32.07 6.36
CA LEU A 55 4.99 32.37 7.41
C LEU A 55 5.36 31.70 8.73
N VAL A 56 5.86 30.47 8.69
CA VAL A 56 6.35 29.75 9.88
C VAL A 56 7.57 30.44 10.50
N VAL A 57 8.51 30.92 9.68
CA VAL A 57 9.67 31.69 10.16
C VAL A 57 9.22 33.01 10.82
N ARG A 58 8.34 33.77 10.17
CA ARG A 58 7.80 35.02 10.74
C ARG A 58 6.96 34.80 12.00
N ALA A 59 6.22 33.69 12.09
CA ALA A 59 5.48 33.33 13.30
C ALA A 59 6.43 32.98 14.46
N ARG A 60 7.54 32.29 14.16
CA ARG A 60 8.58 31.95 15.14
C ARG A 60 9.33 33.19 15.64
N GLU A 61 9.56 34.17 14.78
CA GLU A 61 10.14 35.48 15.18
C GLU A 61 9.20 36.27 16.09
N ARG A 62 7.88 36.24 15.84
CA ARG A 62 6.88 36.90 16.70
C ARG A 62 6.69 36.23 18.05
N LEU A 63 6.94 34.91 18.15
CA LEU A 63 6.86 34.15 19.41
C LEU A 63 8.16 34.22 20.24
N HIS A 64 9.26 34.76 19.70
CA HIS A 64 10.57 34.80 20.36
C HIS A 64 11.23 36.20 20.47
N GLY A 65 10.46 37.30 20.39
CA GLY A 65 10.92 38.56 20.99
C GLY A 65 10.96 38.40 22.51
N THR A 66 12.01 38.69 23.28
CA THR A 66 13.21 39.52 23.10
C THR A 66 14.25 39.09 24.16
N PRO A 67 15.55 38.89 23.86
CA PRO A 67 16.56 38.82 24.92
C PRO A 67 16.87 40.23 25.42
N ARG A 68 16.54 40.49 26.69
CA ARG A 68 16.98 41.69 27.41
C ARG A 68 18.50 41.65 27.56
N SER A 69 19.19 42.53 26.86
CA SER A 69 20.54 42.95 27.17
C SER A 69 20.53 43.73 28.50
N SER A 70 21.27 43.25 29.50
CA SER A 70 21.69 44.08 30.63
C SER A 70 23.21 44.11 30.67
N SER A 71 23.76 45.10 29.98
CA SER A 71 25.04 45.71 30.30
C SER A 71 24.98 46.28 31.73
N GLY A 72 25.84 45.78 32.61
CA GLY A 72 25.98 46.24 33.99
C GLY A 72 27.43 46.20 34.41
N THR A 73 28.20 47.16 33.91
CA THR A 73 29.58 47.46 34.31
C THR A 73 29.60 47.89 35.77
N GLY A 74 30.41 47.24 36.60
CA GLY A 74 30.60 47.61 38.00
C GLY A 74 31.92 47.06 38.54
N ALA A 75 32.94 47.92 38.53
CA ALA A 75 34.26 47.66 39.12
C ALA A 75 34.28 48.03 40.62
N ARG A 76 34.87 47.16 41.46
CA ARG A 76 35.61 47.42 42.73
C ARG A 76 35.94 46.05 43.38
N SER A 77 37.20 45.62 43.47
CA SER A 77 38.28 46.01 44.40
C SER A 77 38.17 45.41 45.81
N GLY A 78 39.21 44.66 46.21
CA GLY A 78 39.54 44.19 47.58
C GLY A 78 38.89 42.86 47.96
N ALA A 79 39.49 41.90 48.66
CA ALA A 79 40.79 41.77 49.31
C ALA A 79 41.04 40.26 49.61
N ARG A 80 42.31 39.89 49.80
CA ARG A 80 42.83 38.56 50.17
C ARG A 80 42.14 37.95 51.41
N THR A 81 42.01 36.61 51.42
CA THR A 81 42.44 35.76 52.55
C THR A 81 42.80 34.35 52.08
N ASP A 82 43.88 33.83 52.66
CA ASP A 82 44.47 32.52 52.43
C ASP A 82 43.67 31.36 53.03
N GLY A 83 43.76 30.21 52.38
CA GLY A 83 43.90 28.89 53.01
C GLY A 83 42.68 28.25 53.67
N ARG A 84 42.05 27.27 53.00
CA ARG A 84 41.78 25.95 53.61
C ARG A 84 41.36 24.89 52.60
N ALA A 85 41.99 23.72 52.72
CA ALA A 85 41.72 22.51 52.00
C ALA A 85 40.24 22.09 52.04
N ALA A 86 39.70 21.73 50.87
CA ALA A 86 38.62 20.76 50.74
C ALA A 86 38.70 20.11 49.35
N ALA A 87 39.23 18.90 49.31
CA ALA A 87 39.06 17.99 48.20
C ALA A 87 37.56 17.82 47.88
N ARG A 88 37.15 18.05 46.63
CA ARG A 88 35.86 17.58 46.09
C ARG A 88 35.95 17.31 44.59
N ASN A 89 36.29 16.06 44.28
CA ASN A 89 35.93 15.26 43.11
C ASN A 89 35.86 15.93 41.72
N PRO A 90 36.84 15.66 40.83
CA PRO A 90 36.67 15.77 39.39
C PRO A 90 36.12 14.45 38.83
N ASP A 91 34.98 13.97 39.35
CA ASP A 91 34.41 12.71 38.87
C ASP A 91 32.87 12.73 38.90
N LYS A 92 32.31 13.60 38.05
CA LYS A 92 30.95 13.41 37.54
C LYS A 92 31.06 13.15 36.04
N SER A 93 31.48 11.94 35.71
CA SER A 93 31.40 11.40 34.35
C SER A 93 29.97 11.56 33.80
N PRO A 94 29.76 12.27 32.68
CA PRO A 94 28.45 12.37 32.03
C PRO A 94 28.28 11.16 31.09
N ARG A 95 28.14 9.94 31.62
CA ARG A 95 28.18 8.75 30.72
C ARG A 95 27.19 7.62 30.93
N LYS A 96 26.34 7.62 31.95
CA LYS A 96 25.33 6.55 32.11
C LYS A 96 23.98 6.85 31.42
N ASN A 97 23.59 8.12 31.28
CA ASN A 97 22.31 8.46 30.67
C ASN A 97 22.39 8.66 29.14
N SER A 98 23.57 8.98 28.59
CA SER A 98 23.75 9.20 27.15
C SER A 98 23.62 7.90 26.35
N GLY A 99 24.19 6.79 26.81
CA GLY A 99 24.07 5.49 26.11
C GLY A 99 22.63 4.98 26.04
N LYS A 100 21.81 5.19 27.09
CA LYS A 100 20.39 4.79 27.09
C LYS A 100 19.55 5.64 26.12
N SER A 101 19.90 6.92 25.98
CA SER A 101 19.27 7.83 25.02
C SER A 101 19.62 7.45 23.57
N ILE A 102 20.89 7.15 23.31
CA ILE A 102 21.36 6.71 21.98
C ILE A 102 20.71 5.38 21.60
N ALA A 103 20.69 4.39 22.50
CA ALA A 103 20.06 3.10 22.24
C ALA A 103 18.56 3.22 21.91
N ARG A 104 17.81 4.06 22.65
CA ARG A 104 16.40 4.34 22.33
C ARG A 104 16.25 5.03 20.97
N THR A 105 17.15 5.96 20.64
CA THR A 105 17.14 6.68 19.36
C THR A 105 17.48 5.74 18.20
N ALA A 106 18.43 4.82 18.39
CA ALA A 106 18.78 3.80 17.40
C ALA A 106 17.61 2.83 17.16
N GLU A 107 16.89 2.44 18.21
CA GLU A 107 15.69 1.61 18.06
C GLU A 107 14.58 2.33 17.30
N GLN A 108 14.33 3.60 17.61
CA GLN A 108 13.40 4.43 16.84
C GLN A 108 13.82 4.55 15.38
N ALA A 109 15.13 4.67 15.11
CA ALA A 109 15.66 4.72 13.76
C ALA A 109 15.42 3.40 12.99
N ARG A 110 15.57 2.23 13.65
CA ARG A 110 15.24 0.93 13.03
C ARG A 110 13.76 0.87 12.63
N LEU A 111 12.87 1.18 13.57
CA LEU A 111 11.44 1.13 13.34
C LEU A 111 11.01 2.11 12.24
N ALA A 112 11.58 3.32 12.24
CA ALA A 112 11.33 4.32 11.20
C ALA A 112 11.76 3.82 9.83
N ALA A 113 12.95 3.22 9.70
CA ALA A 113 13.42 2.70 8.42
C ALA A 113 12.58 1.54 7.88
N ALA A 114 12.17 0.62 8.75
CA ALA A 114 11.29 -0.48 8.36
C ALA A 114 9.94 0.05 7.85
N GLU A 115 9.39 1.05 8.52
CA GLU A 115 8.15 1.70 8.13
C GLU A 115 8.29 2.55 6.85
N ASP A 116 9.40 3.26 6.67
CA ASP A 116 9.70 4.02 5.44
C ASP A 116 9.79 3.07 4.24
N MET A 117 10.47 1.93 4.41
CA MET A 117 10.59 0.89 3.37
C MET A 117 9.22 0.33 3.00
N ARG A 118 8.44 -0.08 4.01
CA ARG A 118 7.08 -0.61 3.83
C ARG A 118 6.17 0.41 3.16
N THR A 119 6.17 1.65 3.63
CA THR A 119 5.41 2.74 3.04
C THR A 119 5.81 2.96 1.58
N ALA A 120 7.11 3.03 1.28
CA ALA A 120 7.60 3.23 -0.09
C ALA A 120 7.16 2.11 -1.05
N TRP A 121 7.20 0.86 -0.60
CA TRP A 121 6.69 -0.27 -1.37
C TRP A 121 5.19 -0.18 -1.63
N ILE A 122 4.39 0.17 -0.61
CA ILE A 122 2.95 0.38 -0.80
C ILE A 122 2.69 1.53 -1.80
N ARG A 123 3.43 2.65 -1.70
CA ARG A 123 3.30 3.76 -2.66
C ARG A 123 3.64 3.32 -4.08
N TRP A 124 4.70 2.53 -4.24
CA TRP A 124 5.12 1.99 -5.51
C TRP A 124 4.00 1.18 -6.17
N GLN A 125 3.39 0.25 -5.42
CA GLN A 125 2.34 -0.63 -5.94
C GLN A 125 1.02 0.09 -6.21
N LEU A 126 0.61 1.00 -5.32
CA LEU A 126 -0.67 1.71 -5.42
C LEU A 126 -0.62 2.94 -6.34
N GLY A 127 0.56 3.42 -6.71
CA GLY A 127 0.75 4.62 -7.50
C GLY A 127 0.36 5.90 -6.75
N VAL A 128 -0.46 6.75 -7.37
CA VAL A 128 -0.89 8.02 -6.76
C VAL A 128 -1.78 7.74 -5.56
N LEU A 129 -1.31 8.12 -4.37
CA LEU A 129 -2.03 7.90 -3.13
C LEU A 129 -2.99 9.05 -2.81
N PRO A 130 -4.23 8.74 -2.40
CA PRO A 130 -5.18 9.76 -1.96
C PRO A 130 -4.73 10.39 -0.63
N PRO A 131 -5.20 11.62 -0.33
CA PRO A 131 -4.97 12.24 0.96
C PRO A 131 -5.58 11.38 2.09
N GLN A 132 -4.86 11.31 3.21
CA GLN A 132 -5.32 10.57 4.38
C GLN A 132 -6.40 11.33 5.14
N GLN A 133 -7.48 10.62 5.46
CA GLN A 133 -8.61 11.12 6.22
C GLN A 133 -8.29 11.01 7.70
N ARG A 134 -8.28 12.17 8.36
CA ARG A 134 -7.99 12.26 9.79
C ARG A 134 -9.22 12.23 10.66
N HIS A 135 -10.41 12.37 10.11
CA HIS A 135 -11.66 12.39 10.87
C HIS A 135 -12.50 11.21 10.40
N GLY A 136 -12.56 10.16 11.21
CA GLY A 136 -13.29 8.93 10.94
C GLY A 136 -13.31 8.09 12.21
N ASP A 137 -14.45 7.46 12.48
CA ASP A 137 -14.64 6.53 13.61
C ASP A 137 -14.37 5.08 13.19
N ALA A 138 -14.52 4.14 14.12
CA ALA A 138 -14.29 2.73 13.84
C ALA A 138 -15.25 2.18 12.78
N SER A 139 -16.51 2.65 12.74
CA SER A 139 -17.49 2.23 11.74
C SER A 139 -17.09 2.67 10.33
N PHE A 140 -16.60 3.89 10.19
CA PHE A 140 -16.06 4.41 8.93
C PHE A 140 -14.89 3.56 8.40
N VAL A 141 -13.98 3.13 9.29
CA VAL A 141 -12.87 2.24 8.93
C VAL A 141 -13.37 0.83 8.58
N ALA A 142 -14.29 0.28 9.37
CA ALA A 142 -14.85 -1.06 9.17
C ALA A 142 -15.53 -1.21 7.79
N VAL A 143 -16.25 -0.18 7.33
CA VAL A 143 -16.86 -0.19 5.98
C VAL A 143 -15.83 -0.36 4.87
N ARG A 144 -14.60 0.15 5.05
CA ARG A 144 -13.51 -0.02 4.05
C ARG A 144 -12.84 -1.40 4.14
N LEU A 145 -12.82 -2.01 5.32
CA LEU A 145 -12.30 -3.36 5.53
C LEU A 145 -13.27 -4.47 5.10
N ALA A 146 -14.57 -4.16 5.01
CA ALA A 146 -15.62 -5.13 4.72
C ALA A 146 -15.44 -5.87 3.39
N GLU A 147 -14.84 -5.22 2.38
CA GLU A 147 -14.49 -5.89 1.12
C GLU A 147 -13.14 -6.60 1.27
N VAL A 148 -13.09 -7.91 0.98
CA VAL A 148 -11.87 -8.73 1.07
C VAL A 148 -11.26 -8.91 -0.32
N PRO A 149 -9.94 -8.65 -0.50
CA PRO A 149 -9.29 -8.83 -1.79
C PRO A 149 -9.22 -10.31 -2.18
N HIS A 150 -9.51 -10.60 -3.44
CA HIS A 150 -9.54 -11.95 -4.00
C HIS A 150 -8.48 -12.13 -5.10
N ALA A 151 -8.00 -13.36 -5.27
CA ALA A 151 -6.94 -13.69 -6.22
C ALA A 151 -7.32 -13.49 -7.71
N ASP A 152 -8.61 -13.39 -8.02
CA ASP A 152 -9.14 -13.13 -9.36
C ASP A 152 -9.33 -11.64 -9.66
N TRP A 153 -9.03 -10.75 -8.70
CA TRP A 153 -9.09 -9.32 -8.93
C TRP A 153 -7.96 -8.85 -9.84
N ASP A 154 -8.32 -7.98 -10.79
CA ASP A 154 -7.33 -7.30 -11.60
C ASP A 154 -6.53 -6.25 -10.79
N ALA A 155 -5.40 -5.82 -11.36
CA ALA A 155 -4.54 -4.82 -10.74
C ALA A 155 -5.27 -3.49 -10.49
N THR A 156 -6.24 -3.13 -11.35
CA THR A 156 -6.99 -1.86 -11.21
C THR A 156 -7.87 -1.88 -9.96
N ARG A 157 -8.61 -2.97 -9.73
CA ARG A 157 -9.47 -3.14 -8.56
C ARG A 157 -8.65 -3.23 -7.28
N LEU A 158 -7.55 -3.98 -7.29
CA LEU A 158 -6.62 -4.04 -6.16
C LEU A 158 -6.06 -2.66 -5.81
N ARG A 159 -5.61 -1.88 -6.80
CA ARG A 159 -5.14 -0.51 -6.57
C ARG A 159 -6.22 0.39 -5.97
N ARG A 160 -7.45 0.38 -6.51
CA ARG A 160 -8.56 1.18 -5.97
C ARG A 160 -8.86 0.82 -4.51
N HIS A 161 -8.90 -0.48 -4.20
CA HIS A 161 -9.14 -0.96 -2.85
C HIS A 161 -7.98 -0.57 -1.91
N GLY A 162 -6.73 -0.77 -2.32
CA GLY A 162 -5.55 -0.36 -1.56
C GLY A 162 -5.49 1.15 -1.32
N GLN A 163 -5.85 1.97 -2.31
CA GLN A 163 -5.96 3.43 -2.16
C GLN A 163 -7.07 3.81 -1.17
N ALA A 164 -8.20 3.12 -1.19
CA ALA A 164 -9.28 3.34 -0.23
C ALA A 164 -8.83 3.01 1.20
N LEU A 165 -8.13 1.90 1.41
CA LEU A 165 -7.53 1.53 2.70
C LEU A 165 -6.47 2.55 3.14
N TRP A 166 -5.61 2.97 2.21
CA TRP A 166 -4.58 3.97 2.46
C TRP A 166 -5.19 5.28 2.98
N SER A 167 -6.30 5.71 2.36
CA SER A 167 -7.00 6.94 2.75
C SER A 167 -7.50 6.91 4.20
N VAL A 168 -7.79 5.74 4.78
CA VAL A 168 -8.31 5.62 6.15
C VAL A 168 -7.24 5.25 7.18
N ARG A 169 -5.99 5.07 6.76
CA ARG A 169 -4.86 4.66 7.60
C ARG A 169 -4.68 5.52 8.86
N ASP A 170 -4.70 6.85 8.70
CA ASP A 170 -4.58 7.82 9.81
C ASP A 170 -5.78 7.79 10.78
N ALA A 171 -6.98 7.52 10.26
CA ALA A 171 -8.16 7.32 11.10
C ALA A 171 -8.05 6.00 11.88
N ALA A 172 -7.62 4.93 11.19
CA ALA A 172 -7.47 3.60 11.76
C ALA A 172 -6.43 3.56 12.90
N ALA A 173 -5.36 4.35 12.83
CA ALA A 173 -4.32 4.45 13.86
C ALA A 173 -4.85 4.80 15.27
N ARG A 174 -6.06 5.35 15.38
CA ARG A 174 -6.73 5.67 16.67
C ARG A 174 -7.81 4.66 17.06
N THR A 175 -7.90 3.54 16.34
CA THR A 175 -8.92 2.51 16.52
C THR A 175 -8.26 1.14 16.69
N PRO A 176 -8.96 0.14 17.26
CA PRO A 176 -8.46 -1.23 17.32
C PRO A 176 -8.23 -1.88 15.94
N LEU A 177 -8.77 -1.30 14.86
CA LEU A 177 -8.68 -1.83 13.50
C LEU A 177 -7.37 -1.47 12.78
N HIS A 178 -6.47 -0.70 13.41
CA HIS A 178 -5.21 -0.28 12.79
C HIS A 178 -4.42 -1.47 12.22
N GLY A 179 -4.18 -2.49 13.04
CA GLY A 179 -3.41 -3.66 12.62
C GLY A 179 -4.04 -4.41 11.45
N GLU A 180 -5.37 -4.46 11.38
CA GLU A 180 -6.09 -5.09 10.27
C GLU A 180 -5.97 -4.28 8.97
N VAL A 181 -6.03 -2.94 9.06
CA VAL A 181 -5.79 -2.05 7.91
C VAL A 181 -4.37 -2.21 7.38
N GLU A 182 -3.36 -2.21 8.25
CA GLU A 182 -1.96 -2.39 7.84
C GLU A 182 -1.74 -3.77 7.20
N ALA A 183 -2.24 -4.85 7.82
CA ALA A 183 -2.14 -6.19 7.25
C ALA A 183 -2.87 -6.31 5.91
N ARG A 184 -4.01 -5.64 5.75
CA ARG A 184 -4.75 -5.63 4.49
C ARG A 184 -4.02 -4.84 3.40
N LEU A 185 -3.42 -3.71 3.74
CA LEU A 185 -2.57 -2.94 2.82
C LEU A 185 -1.40 -3.78 2.32
N ASP A 186 -0.72 -4.50 3.22
CA ASP A 186 0.41 -5.36 2.87
C ASP A 186 -0.03 -6.50 1.96
N ARG A 187 -1.18 -7.14 2.25
CA ARG A 187 -1.75 -8.17 1.38
C ARG A 187 -2.04 -7.64 -0.02
N VAL A 188 -2.66 -6.47 -0.14
CA VAL A 188 -2.99 -5.86 -1.44
C VAL A 188 -1.72 -5.51 -2.22
N ALA A 189 -0.72 -4.91 -1.57
CA ALA A 189 0.55 -4.58 -2.20
C ALA A 189 1.32 -5.84 -2.66
N ALA A 190 1.26 -6.92 -1.88
CA ALA A 190 1.82 -8.20 -2.26
C ALA A 190 1.10 -8.84 -3.46
N MET A 191 -0.24 -8.83 -3.47
CA MET A 191 -1.01 -9.31 -4.63
C MET A 191 -0.70 -8.50 -5.90
N LEU A 192 -0.51 -7.18 -5.77
CA LEU A 192 -0.07 -6.34 -6.89
C LEU A 192 1.34 -6.67 -7.36
N SER A 193 2.27 -6.93 -6.44
CA SER A 193 3.66 -7.35 -6.77
C SER A 193 3.70 -8.70 -7.51
N GLU A 194 2.75 -9.60 -7.23
CA GLU A 194 2.63 -10.87 -7.95
C GLU A 194 2.04 -10.72 -9.35
N LEU A 195 1.15 -9.73 -9.54
CA LEU A 195 0.52 -9.46 -10.83
C LEU A 195 1.40 -8.61 -11.76
N ILE A 196 2.20 -7.73 -11.16
CA ILE A 196 3.02 -6.75 -11.83
C ILE A 196 4.46 -7.15 -11.52
N ASP A 197 5.13 -7.78 -12.49
CA ASP A 197 6.52 -8.25 -12.40
C ASP A 197 7.51 -7.06 -12.44
N GLU A 198 7.34 -6.13 -11.51
CA GLU A 198 8.15 -4.93 -11.35
C GLU A 198 8.96 -5.04 -10.05
N GLU A 199 10.28 -5.02 -10.20
CA GLU A 199 11.20 -5.04 -9.07
C GLU A 199 11.07 -3.74 -8.25
N PHE A 200 10.96 -3.89 -6.93
CA PHE A 200 10.88 -2.76 -6.02
C PHE A 200 12.28 -2.18 -5.76
N ASP A 201 12.50 -0.93 -6.17
CA ASP A 201 13.71 -0.18 -5.86
C ASP A 201 13.76 0.22 -4.37
N THR A 202 14.57 -0.49 -3.59
CA THR A 202 14.74 -0.29 -2.15
C THR A 202 15.29 1.09 -1.77
N HIS A 203 15.95 1.82 -2.69
CA HIS A 203 16.40 3.19 -2.41
C HIS A 203 15.22 4.13 -2.15
N ARG A 204 14.02 3.81 -2.66
CA ARG A 204 12.80 4.59 -2.41
C ARG A 204 12.36 4.59 -0.94
N GLY A 205 12.80 3.60 -0.16
CA GLY A 205 12.53 3.48 1.27
C GLY A 205 13.52 4.22 2.16
N GLN A 206 14.62 4.75 1.61
CA GLN A 206 15.67 5.44 2.37
C GLN A 206 15.47 6.96 2.26
N VAL A 207 14.51 7.51 3.00
CA VAL A 207 14.04 8.90 2.79
C VAL A 207 14.23 9.83 3.97
N ASP A 208 14.49 9.32 5.17
CA ASP A 208 14.62 10.17 6.36
C ASP A 208 16.07 10.64 6.57
N ASP A 209 16.36 11.81 6.00
CA ASP A 209 17.64 12.51 6.12
C ASP A 209 18.10 12.68 7.58
N ARG A 210 17.17 12.77 8.54
CA ARG A 210 17.50 12.91 9.97
C ARG A 210 18.26 11.70 10.49
N TYR A 211 17.97 10.51 9.95
CA TYR A 211 18.63 9.27 10.32
C TYR A 211 19.77 8.92 9.38
N LEU A 212 19.64 9.17 8.07
CA LEU A 212 20.71 8.92 7.09
C LEU A 212 21.97 9.75 7.36
N TYR A 213 21.79 11.00 7.77
CA TYR A 213 22.88 11.94 8.06
C TYR A 213 23.03 12.23 9.55
N HIS A 214 22.46 11.39 10.42
CA HIS A 214 22.56 11.56 11.87
C HIS A 214 24.03 11.60 12.31
N PRO A 215 24.46 12.48 13.25
CA PRO A 215 25.87 12.57 13.64
C PRO A 215 26.41 11.29 14.28
N ASP A 216 25.58 10.60 15.06
CA ASP A 216 25.92 9.31 15.67
C ASP A 216 25.87 8.16 14.64
N ARG A 217 26.98 7.42 14.51
CA ARG A 217 27.12 6.28 13.61
C ARG A 217 26.19 5.12 13.97
N GLU A 218 25.94 4.89 15.27
CA GLU A 218 25.09 3.78 15.71
C GLU A 218 23.65 3.99 15.25
N VAL A 219 23.15 5.23 15.32
CA VAL A 219 21.82 5.60 14.84
C VAL A 219 21.70 5.44 13.32
N ARG A 220 22.71 5.86 12.55
CA ARG A 220 22.74 5.67 11.09
C ARG A 220 22.71 4.18 10.71
N ALA A 221 23.57 3.38 11.36
CA ALA A 221 23.65 1.95 11.12
C ALA A 221 22.34 1.24 11.49
N ALA A 222 21.70 1.68 12.58
CA ALA A 222 20.41 1.16 13.01
C ALA A 222 19.30 1.47 11.99
N TYR A 223 19.24 2.68 11.43
CA TYR A 223 18.31 3.01 10.34
C TYR A 223 18.52 2.11 9.12
N LEU A 224 19.76 1.98 8.62
CA LEU A 224 20.04 1.11 7.48
C LEU A 224 19.66 -0.36 7.74
N ALA A 225 19.96 -0.87 8.94
CA ALA A 225 19.58 -2.24 9.34
C ALA A 225 18.05 -2.42 9.40
N GLY A 226 17.32 -1.43 9.92
CA GLY A 226 15.85 -1.45 9.92
C GLY A 226 15.28 -1.45 8.50
N GLY A 227 15.91 -0.74 7.56
CA GLY A 227 15.56 -0.77 6.14
C GLY A 227 15.69 -2.17 5.55
N SER A 228 16.80 -2.87 5.82
CA SER A 228 16.99 -4.27 5.40
C SER A 228 15.95 -5.21 6.00
N GLN A 229 15.63 -5.06 7.30
CA GLN A 229 14.57 -5.83 7.95
C GLN A 229 13.19 -5.56 7.31
N GLY A 230 12.93 -4.30 6.91
CA GLY A 230 11.73 -3.94 6.17
C GLY A 230 11.63 -4.68 4.83
N VAL A 231 12.74 -4.76 4.08
CA VAL A 231 12.79 -5.53 2.81
C VAL A 231 12.52 -7.01 3.04
N GLU A 232 13.14 -7.61 4.05
CA GLU A 232 12.90 -9.02 4.40
C GLU A 232 11.43 -9.27 4.74
N ALA A 233 10.79 -8.39 5.51
CA ALA A 233 9.38 -8.48 5.86
C ALA A 233 8.46 -8.35 4.61
N ILE A 234 8.79 -7.45 3.68
CA ILE A 234 8.06 -7.31 2.41
C ILE A 234 8.14 -8.60 1.60
N MET A 235 9.36 -9.14 1.40
CA MET A 235 9.56 -10.38 0.65
C MET A 235 8.88 -11.58 1.29
N GLY A 236 8.91 -11.66 2.63
CA GLY A 236 8.17 -12.66 3.39
C GLY A 236 6.66 -12.56 3.17
N THR A 237 6.12 -11.35 3.12
CA THR A 237 4.69 -11.12 2.86
C THR A 237 4.29 -11.50 1.44
N ILE A 238 5.09 -11.14 0.44
CA ILE A 238 4.88 -11.54 -0.96
C ILE A 238 4.87 -13.06 -1.07
N THR A 239 5.84 -13.73 -0.45
CA THR A 239 5.95 -15.19 -0.43
C THR A 239 4.73 -15.84 0.23
N ALA A 240 4.26 -15.30 1.36
CA ALA A 240 3.07 -15.79 2.05
C ALA A 240 1.80 -15.66 1.20
N VAL A 241 1.60 -14.51 0.54
CA VAL A 241 0.47 -14.31 -0.37
C VAL A 241 0.53 -15.27 -1.55
N ARG A 242 1.71 -15.47 -2.16
CA ARG A 242 1.91 -16.44 -3.24
C ARG A 242 1.54 -17.87 -2.81
N ALA A 243 1.93 -18.26 -1.59
CA ALA A 243 1.56 -19.56 -1.03
C ALA A 243 0.05 -19.68 -0.85
N GLN A 244 -0.60 -18.67 -0.26
CA GLN A 244 -2.05 -18.64 -0.08
C GLN A 244 -2.82 -18.74 -1.40
N VAL A 245 -2.38 -18.01 -2.44
CA VAL A 245 -3.02 -18.06 -3.77
C VAL A 245 -2.96 -19.48 -4.36
N ARG A 246 -1.85 -20.20 -4.17
CA ARG A 246 -1.70 -21.60 -4.61
C ARG A 246 -2.61 -22.54 -3.83
N GLU A 247 -2.69 -22.38 -2.52
CA GLU A 247 -3.60 -23.15 -1.66
C GLU A 247 -5.06 -22.93 -2.05
N ASP A 248 -5.47 -21.68 -2.25
CA ASP A 248 -6.82 -21.32 -2.68
C ASP A 248 -7.16 -21.88 -4.07
N ALA A 249 -6.19 -21.94 -4.98
CA ALA A 249 -6.35 -22.55 -6.29
C ALA A 249 -6.52 -24.08 -6.19
N ALA A 250 -5.72 -24.74 -5.36
CA ALA A 250 -5.82 -26.18 -5.11
C ALA A 250 -7.17 -26.55 -4.45
N ALA A 251 -7.61 -25.77 -3.46
CA ALA A 251 -8.90 -25.96 -2.80
C ALA A 251 -10.08 -25.82 -3.78
N ARG A 252 -10.03 -24.82 -4.67
CA ARG A 252 -11.04 -24.64 -5.73
C ARG A 252 -11.07 -25.81 -6.70
N ALA A 253 -9.90 -26.25 -7.18
CA ALA A 253 -9.82 -27.41 -8.08
C ALA A 253 -10.36 -28.70 -7.45
N ALA A 254 -10.09 -28.91 -6.15
CA ALA A 254 -10.63 -30.05 -5.40
C ALA A 254 -12.17 -29.95 -5.24
N ALA A 255 -12.70 -28.77 -4.91
CA ALA A 255 -14.13 -28.54 -4.81
C ALA A 255 -14.85 -28.78 -6.15
N ASP A 256 -14.26 -28.32 -7.27
CA ASP A 256 -14.80 -28.55 -8.61
C ASP A 256 -14.78 -30.05 -8.98
N SER A 257 -13.73 -30.78 -8.60
CA SER A 257 -13.67 -32.23 -8.82
C SER A 257 -14.77 -32.96 -8.06
N LEU A 258 -14.92 -32.65 -6.76
CA LEU A 258 -15.96 -33.24 -5.92
C LEU A 258 -17.37 -32.92 -6.45
N ALA A 259 -17.60 -31.70 -6.94
CA ALA A 259 -18.86 -31.32 -7.56
C ALA A 259 -19.15 -32.14 -8.83
N ARG A 260 -18.13 -32.38 -9.67
CA ARG A 260 -18.26 -33.24 -10.87
C ARG A 260 -18.59 -34.68 -10.50
N GLU A 261 -17.88 -35.25 -9.53
CA GLU A 261 -18.12 -36.62 -9.03
C GLU A 261 -19.53 -36.77 -8.45
N ARG A 262 -19.95 -35.83 -7.59
CA ARG A 262 -21.32 -35.79 -7.05
C ARG A 262 -22.36 -35.74 -8.16
N ASN A 263 -22.17 -34.88 -9.15
CA ASN A 263 -23.10 -34.73 -10.27
C ASN A 263 -23.09 -35.96 -11.20
N ALA A 264 -21.98 -36.69 -11.32
CA ALA A 264 -21.90 -37.94 -12.04
C ALA A 264 -22.63 -39.07 -11.28
N ALA A 265 -22.42 -39.18 -9.96
CA ALA A 265 -23.12 -40.14 -9.11
C ALA A 265 -24.64 -39.91 -9.11
N LEU A 266 -25.08 -38.66 -9.01
CA LEU A 266 -26.50 -38.31 -9.10
C LEU A 266 -27.10 -38.64 -10.48
N ARG A 267 -26.33 -38.50 -11.57
CA ARG A 267 -26.76 -38.91 -12.92
C ARG A 267 -26.90 -40.43 -13.00
N ALA A 268 -25.89 -41.19 -12.53
CA ALA A 268 -25.95 -42.64 -12.48
C ALA A 268 -27.16 -43.15 -11.66
N LEU A 269 -27.46 -42.54 -10.51
CA LEU A 269 -28.64 -42.88 -9.71
C LEU A 269 -29.97 -42.62 -10.43
N ARG A 270 -30.05 -41.58 -11.27
CA ARG A 270 -31.25 -41.31 -12.08
C ARG A 270 -31.40 -42.32 -13.21
N GLU A 271 -30.29 -42.76 -13.80
CA GLU A 271 -30.28 -43.77 -14.86
C GLU A 271 -30.68 -45.15 -14.33
N THR A 272 -30.23 -45.54 -13.14
CA THR A 272 -30.64 -46.80 -12.49
C THR A 272 -32.08 -46.78 -12.00
N ARG A 273 -32.60 -45.60 -11.60
CA ARG A 273 -33.99 -45.43 -11.15
C ARG A 273 -34.97 -45.13 -12.29
N ARG A 274 -34.53 -45.18 -13.55
CA ARG A 274 -35.44 -45.04 -14.68
C ARG A 274 -36.44 -46.20 -14.61
N PRO A 275 -37.76 -45.94 -14.50
CA PRO A 275 -38.72 -47.02 -14.37
C PRO A 275 -38.59 -47.95 -15.58
N ALA A 276 -38.61 -49.27 -15.32
CA ALA A 276 -38.77 -50.27 -16.38
C ALA A 276 -39.91 -49.83 -17.29
N ARG A 277 -39.79 -50.06 -18.60
CA ARG A 277 -40.77 -49.59 -19.59
C ARG A 277 -42.19 -49.82 -19.05
N PRO A 278 -43.13 -48.88 -19.24
CA PRO A 278 -44.48 -49.00 -18.67
C PRO A 278 -45.19 -50.31 -19.06
N ARG A 279 -44.81 -50.92 -20.19
CA ARG A 279 -45.26 -52.28 -20.58
C ARG A 279 -44.78 -53.39 -19.65
N ASP A 280 -43.54 -53.35 -19.19
CA ASP A 280 -42.97 -54.37 -18.31
C ASP A 280 -43.53 -54.25 -16.88
N ALA A 281 -43.78 -53.01 -16.45
CA ALA A 281 -44.46 -52.74 -15.17
C ALA A 281 -45.95 -53.17 -15.20
N HIS A 282 -46.65 -52.95 -16.32
CA HIS A 282 -48.05 -53.36 -16.46
C HIS A 282 -48.19 -54.88 -16.57
N ALA A 283 -47.30 -55.54 -17.33
CA ALA A 283 -47.23 -56.99 -17.44
C ALA A 283 -46.87 -57.66 -16.10
N ALA A 284 -45.97 -57.07 -15.32
CA ALA A 284 -45.67 -57.55 -13.97
C ALA A 284 -46.87 -57.40 -13.03
N TRP A 285 -47.65 -56.31 -13.17
CA TRP A 285 -48.84 -56.08 -12.36
C TRP A 285 -49.99 -57.03 -12.74
N GLU A 286 -50.21 -57.29 -14.03
CA GLU A 286 -51.20 -58.26 -14.52
C GLU A 286 -50.86 -59.70 -14.09
N ALA A 287 -49.60 -60.12 -14.19
CA ALA A 287 -49.17 -61.44 -13.74
C ALA A 287 -49.36 -61.65 -12.22
N GLN A 288 -49.18 -60.59 -11.43
CA GLN A 288 -49.40 -60.63 -9.99
C GLN A 288 -50.90 -60.62 -9.63
N ALA A 289 -51.72 -59.91 -10.41
CA ALA A 289 -53.17 -59.93 -10.27
C ALA A 289 -53.78 -61.32 -10.58
N GLU A 290 -53.25 -62.04 -11.58
CA GLU A 290 -53.64 -63.43 -11.86
C GLU A 290 -53.23 -64.40 -10.75
N GLN A 291 -52.12 -64.15 -10.06
CA GLN A 291 -51.65 -64.98 -8.95
C GLN A 291 -52.49 -64.84 -7.68
N ILE A 292 -53.04 -63.64 -7.43
CA ILE A 292 -53.89 -63.36 -6.26
C ILE A 292 -55.35 -63.78 -6.53
N GLY A 293 -55.76 -63.84 -7.80
CA GLY A 293 -57.11 -64.25 -8.23
C GLY A 293 -57.35 -65.75 -8.36
N ARG A 294 -56.37 -66.60 -8.02
CA ARG A 294 -56.52 -68.07 -7.90
C ARG A 294 -56.47 -68.49 -6.44
#